data_AF-A0A1Y3F077-F1
#
_entry.id   AF-A0A1Y3F077-F1
#
_cell.length_a   1.000
_cell.length_b   1.000
_cell.length_c   1.000
_cell.angle_alpha   90.00
_cell.angle_beta   90.00
_cell.angle_gamma   90.00
#
_symmetry.space_group_name_H-M   'P 1'
#
loop_
_entity.id
_entity.type
_entity.pdbx_description
1 polymer ?
#
loop_
_entity_poly.entity_id
_entity_poly.type
_entity_poly.pdbx_seq_one_letter_code
_entity_poly.pdbx_strand_id
1 'polypeptide(L)'
;LESDDDLKDVIDLQKLSDWLINRSGRYIFNHELNDDFQIFDEIFLLLIKGRIDEAVELCQSEKCYRLSTLLSQATLADESRKLMLDQLQAWTASKVDNFINPKIFKLYLLIAGQVTWRRSGNRVIDVLHNVHWLSAFAFFLWYYDGGAVSVENALKHYSEFWEHEKFSVPKPSPLYLYNSSADCVATDILYHLLMLFVNTKHSLESVLNNSTWSEDPLDYHLSWHLWTILHAVGYTNISNEQLNALHCAYAAQLEELGLWHWAIFVLSHIADSKTRITAIQRMIAYRGFSADEEVWSFLVKAIGIPEKWLFSSMALRAHAEEDFWTEFKWQLKACNYNMAHQLFTEHIGPKLFLEGKFDELLNIKKLILVKHSAGISEWHFPGEIYFEAIELMKMDSGKVESMTKSSAVTKRKLKKLATKLCFIPSDNILQLQCRTEIALKLLSIFQQLFSDKQVVQMSELLTELPVPDDTILDTAENVAKAAITYLKNAQVYGKE
;
A
#
# COMPACT_ATOMS: atom_id res chain seq x y z
N LEU A 1 41.00 -12.49 -19.93
CA LEU A 1 40.83 -12.01 -18.55
C LEU A 1 41.15 -10.52 -18.50
N GLU A 2 42.41 -10.06 -18.44
CA GLU A 2 42.72 -8.60 -18.49
C GLU A 2 42.17 -7.93 -19.77
N SER A 3 42.32 -8.56 -20.93
CA SER A 3 41.78 -8.06 -22.21
C SER A 3 40.25 -8.00 -22.31
N ASP A 4 39.54 -8.80 -21.52
CA ASP A 4 38.07 -8.86 -21.57
C ASP A 4 37.44 -7.80 -20.67
N ASP A 5 38.08 -7.53 -19.53
CA ASP A 5 37.69 -6.45 -18.60
C ASP A 5 37.96 -5.08 -19.23
N ASP A 6 39.12 -4.90 -19.89
CA ASP A 6 39.43 -3.66 -20.63
C ASP A 6 38.41 -3.39 -21.74
N LEU A 7 37.97 -4.43 -22.46
CA LEU A 7 36.99 -4.29 -23.54
C LEU A 7 35.59 -3.95 -23.00
N LYS A 8 35.25 -4.48 -21.83
CA LYS A 8 33.99 -4.16 -21.13
C LYS A 8 33.99 -2.72 -20.65
N ASP A 9 35.07 -2.24 -20.06
CA ASP A 9 35.21 -0.86 -19.59
C ASP A 9 35.09 0.13 -20.76
N VAL A 10 35.69 -0.17 -21.90
CA VAL A 10 35.54 0.64 -23.13
C VAL A 10 34.08 0.68 -23.61
N ILE A 11 33.38 -0.45 -23.61
CA ILE A 11 31.96 -0.52 -24.01
C ILE A 11 31.08 0.28 -23.03
N ASP A 12 31.33 0.16 -21.74
CA ASP A 12 30.55 0.83 -20.70
C ASP A 12 30.80 2.35 -20.74
N LEU A 13 32.04 2.78 -20.96
CA LEU A 13 32.39 4.17 -21.23
C LEU A 13 31.69 4.72 -22.47
N GLN A 14 31.68 3.97 -23.58
CA GLN A 14 31.05 4.40 -24.83
C GLN A 14 29.53 4.55 -24.66
N LYS A 15 28.87 3.60 -23.99
CA LYS A 15 27.43 3.69 -23.70
C LYS A 15 27.10 4.88 -22.80
N LEU A 16 27.93 5.12 -21.79
CA LEU A 16 27.75 6.25 -20.89
C LEU A 16 27.98 7.58 -21.61
N SER A 17 29.00 7.66 -22.49
CA SER A 17 29.24 8.84 -23.30
C SER A 17 28.08 9.11 -24.26
N ASP A 18 27.56 8.08 -24.94
CA ASP A 18 26.42 8.23 -25.86
C ASP A 18 25.17 8.70 -25.12
N TRP A 19 24.94 8.18 -23.91
CA TRP A 19 23.84 8.62 -23.06
C TRP A 19 24.00 10.09 -22.63
N LEU A 20 25.21 10.49 -22.22
CA LEU A 20 25.53 11.88 -21.86
C LEU A 20 25.35 12.83 -23.05
N ILE A 21 25.85 12.47 -24.23
CA ILE A 21 25.72 13.26 -25.46
C ILE A 21 24.24 13.47 -25.80
N ASN A 22 23.43 12.40 -25.76
CA ASN A 22 21.99 12.49 -26.04
C ASN A 22 21.22 13.33 -25.01
N ARG A 23 21.63 13.30 -23.74
CA ARG A 23 20.97 14.02 -22.65
C ARG A 23 21.42 15.49 -22.53
N SER A 24 22.66 15.78 -22.94
CA SER A 24 23.30 17.11 -22.83
C SER A 24 22.54 18.23 -23.54
N GLY A 25 21.66 17.91 -24.51
CA GLY A 25 20.82 18.89 -25.19
C GLY A 25 19.82 19.64 -24.28
N ARG A 26 19.55 19.15 -23.07
CA ARG A 26 18.54 19.73 -22.16
C ARG A 26 19.09 20.59 -21.02
N TYR A 27 20.38 20.49 -20.66
CA TYR A 27 20.90 21.03 -19.39
C TYR A 27 22.33 21.53 -19.53
N ILE A 28 22.53 22.85 -19.64
CA ILE A 28 23.84 23.36 -20.05
C ILE A 28 24.29 24.59 -19.26
N PHE A 29 23.40 25.54 -18.92
CA PHE A 29 23.78 26.71 -18.15
C PHE A 29 22.71 27.17 -17.16
N ASN A 30 23.20 27.63 -16.01
CA ASN A 30 22.40 28.23 -14.93
C ASN A 30 21.77 29.59 -15.31
N HIS A 31 22.08 30.16 -16.49
CA HIS A 31 21.49 31.40 -16.98
C HIS A 31 21.48 31.48 -18.51
N GLU A 32 20.52 32.24 -19.05
CA GLU A 32 20.44 32.64 -20.45
C GLU A 32 21.76 33.32 -20.89
N LEU A 33 22.31 32.87 -22.01
CA LEU A 33 23.54 33.41 -22.59
C LEU A 33 23.26 34.84 -23.05
N ASN A 34 23.90 35.84 -22.42
CA ASN A 34 23.82 37.23 -22.87
C ASN A 34 24.34 37.37 -24.31
N ASP A 35 23.65 38.19 -25.11
CA ASP A 35 23.73 38.28 -26.57
C ASP A 35 25.08 38.70 -27.17
N ASP A 36 26.02 39.24 -26.40
CA ASP A 36 27.12 40.01 -26.99
C ASP A 36 28.40 39.24 -27.38
N PHE A 37 28.56 37.95 -27.03
CA PHE A 37 29.82 37.22 -27.30
C PHE A 37 29.66 35.70 -27.54
N GLN A 38 28.81 35.36 -28.53
CA GLN A 38 28.19 34.06 -28.77
C GLN A 38 29.13 32.91 -29.22
N ILE A 39 30.17 33.16 -30.01
CA ILE A 39 30.86 32.09 -30.78
C ILE A 39 31.73 31.16 -29.93
N PHE A 40 32.69 31.68 -29.16
CA PHE A 40 33.60 30.81 -28.37
C PHE A 40 32.88 30.11 -27.21
N ASP A 41 31.79 30.70 -26.72
CA ASP A 41 30.91 30.04 -25.77
C ASP A 41 30.14 28.92 -26.47
N GLU A 42 29.65 29.13 -27.69
CA GLU A 42 29.00 28.09 -28.49
C GLU A 42 29.96 26.92 -28.82
N ILE A 43 31.22 27.21 -29.14
CA ILE A 43 32.26 26.18 -29.30
C ILE A 43 32.44 25.41 -27.98
N PHE A 44 32.59 26.13 -26.87
CA PHE A 44 32.73 25.52 -25.55
C PHE A 44 31.52 24.64 -25.20
N LEU A 45 30.33 25.06 -25.59
CA LEU A 45 29.10 24.30 -25.40
C LEU A 45 29.08 23.00 -26.20
N LEU A 46 29.43 23.05 -27.47
CA LEU A 46 29.49 21.88 -28.33
C LEU A 46 30.50 20.85 -27.78
N LEU A 47 31.62 21.31 -27.22
CA LEU A 47 32.61 20.45 -26.57
C LEU A 47 32.10 19.80 -25.28
N ILE A 48 31.37 20.55 -24.43
CA ILE A 48 30.71 20.00 -23.24
C ILE A 48 29.59 19.02 -23.61
N LYS A 49 28.96 19.18 -24.79
CA LYS A 49 27.99 18.21 -25.31
C LYS A 49 28.64 16.95 -25.90
N GLY A 50 29.97 16.92 -26.02
CA GLY A 50 30.71 15.84 -26.68
C GLY A 50 30.60 15.87 -28.21
N ARG A 51 30.12 16.98 -28.79
CA ARG A 51 29.99 17.16 -30.24
C ARG A 51 31.21 17.88 -30.80
N ILE A 52 32.32 17.15 -30.86
CA ILE A 52 33.61 17.70 -31.31
C ILE A 52 33.54 18.06 -32.80
N ASP A 53 32.88 17.24 -33.62
CA ASP A 53 32.78 17.48 -35.07
C ASP A 53 32.07 18.81 -35.38
N GLU A 54 30.92 19.05 -34.75
CA GLU A 54 30.18 20.32 -34.88
C GLU A 54 31.01 21.51 -34.37
N ALA A 55 31.76 21.33 -33.27
CA ALA A 55 32.64 22.38 -32.74
C ALA A 55 33.80 22.71 -33.70
N VAL A 56 34.35 21.69 -34.36
CA VAL A 56 35.42 21.81 -35.36
C VAL A 56 34.91 22.51 -36.61
N GLU A 57 33.72 22.15 -37.10
CA GLU A 57 33.05 22.81 -38.23
C GLU A 57 32.76 24.28 -37.95
N LEU A 58 32.26 24.60 -36.75
CA LEU A 58 32.01 25.98 -36.32
C LEU A 58 33.31 26.78 -36.21
N CYS A 59 34.39 26.17 -35.73
CA CYS A 59 35.70 26.80 -35.76
C CYS A 59 36.20 27.06 -37.19
N GLN A 60 35.87 26.21 -38.15
CA GLN A 60 36.25 26.38 -39.56
C GLN A 60 35.44 27.49 -40.24
N SER A 61 34.13 27.57 -39.99
CA SER A 61 33.28 28.65 -40.52
C SER A 61 33.75 30.02 -40.03
N GLU A 62 34.18 30.08 -38.76
CA GLU A 62 34.71 31.30 -38.12
C GLU A 62 36.20 31.55 -38.40
N LYS A 63 36.80 30.82 -39.34
CA LYS A 63 38.21 30.96 -39.78
C LYS A 63 39.25 30.75 -38.67
N CYS A 64 38.87 30.10 -37.57
CA CYS A 64 39.74 29.73 -36.45
C CYS A 64 40.44 28.38 -36.73
N TYR A 65 41.17 28.29 -37.84
CA TYR A 65 41.73 27.01 -38.32
C TYR A 65 42.71 26.36 -37.32
N ARG A 66 43.52 27.15 -36.60
CA ARG A 66 44.46 26.62 -35.60
C ARG A 66 43.74 25.99 -34.41
N LEU A 67 42.66 26.62 -33.97
CA LEU A 67 41.84 26.10 -32.89
C LEU A 67 41.11 24.83 -33.35
N SER A 68 40.56 24.84 -34.57
CA SER A 68 39.93 23.68 -35.21
C SER A 68 40.86 22.45 -35.21
N THR A 69 42.13 22.63 -35.61
CA THR A 69 43.11 21.52 -35.58
C THR A 69 43.41 21.02 -34.17
N LEU A 70 43.49 21.92 -33.18
CA LEU A 70 43.76 21.52 -31.79
C LEU A 70 42.54 20.82 -31.17
N LEU A 71 41.33 21.26 -31.49
CA LEU A 71 40.09 20.65 -30.99
C LEU A 71 39.90 19.23 -31.53
N SER A 72 40.28 18.97 -32.78
CA SER A 72 40.25 17.60 -33.34
C SER A 72 41.13 16.59 -32.58
N GLN A 73 42.06 17.08 -31.75
CA GLN A 73 42.99 16.26 -30.97
C GLN A 73 42.61 16.14 -29.49
N ALA A 74 41.46 16.69 -29.06
CA ALA A 74 41.12 16.85 -27.65
C ALA A 74 40.92 15.54 -26.87
N THR A 75 40.62 14.42 -27.53
CA THR A 75 40.22 13.17 -26.88
C THR A 75 41.23 12.02 -26.96
N LEU A 76 42.31 12.13 -27.76
CA LEU A 76 43.14 10.95 -28.09
C LEU A 76 44.67 11.12 -27.99
N ALA A 77 45.23 12.33 -27.81
CA ALA A 77 46.68 12.53 -27.94
C ALA A 77 47.34 13.07 -26.66
N ASP A 78 48.00 12.17 -25.90
CA ASP A 78 48.78 12.54 -24.71
C ASP A 78 49.92 13.52 -25.00
N GLU A 79 50.54 13.39 -26.17
CA GLU A 79 51.63 14.29 -26.59
C GLU A 79 51.13 15.69 -26.87
N SER A 80 49.98 15.84 -27.56
CA SER A 80 49.41 17.16 -27.85
C SER A 80 49.01 17.88 -26.56
N ARG A 81 48.46 17.14 -25.60
CA ARG A 81 48.09 17.63 -24.27
C ARG A 81 49.30 18.15 -23.48
N LYS A 82 50.41 17.41 -23.46
CA LYS A 82 51.67 17.85 -22.81
C LYS A 82 52.20 19.14 -23.46
N LEU A 83 52.18 19.21 -24.79
CA LEU A 83 52.58 20.42 -25.52
C LEU A 83 51.65 21.61 -25.23
N MET A 84 50.35 21.37 -25.05
CA MET A 84 49.40 22.41 -24.65
C MET A 84 49.67 22.90 -23.23
N LEU A 85 50.00 22.00 -22.30
CA LEU A 85 50.41 22.37 -20.95
C LEU A 85 51.68 23.23 -20.96
N ASP A 86 52.71 22.83 -21.72
CA ASP A 86 53.94 23.60 -21.88
C ASP A 86 53.65 24.99 -22.48
N GLN A 87 52.74 25.07 -23.44
CA GLN A 87 52.31 26.33 -24.04
C GLN A 87 51.59 27.24 -23.03
N LEU A 88 50.72 26.70 -22.20
CA LEU A 88 50.04 27.42 -21.12
C LEU A 88 51.03 27.92 -20.06
N GLN A 89 52.02 27.10 -19.69
CA GLN A 89 53.10 27.49 -18.77
C GLN A 89 53.99 28.59 -19.37
N ALA A 90 54.31 28.51 -20.65
CA ALA A 90 55.07 29.56 -21.32
C ALA A 90 54.31 30.90 -21.34
N TRP A 91 53.00 30.88 -21.55
CA TRP A 91 52.15 32.08 -21.50
C TRP A 91 52.05 32.68 -20.10
N THR A 92 51.98 31.87 -19.04
CA THR A 92 51.98 32.39 -17.66
C THR A 92 53.35 32.93 -17.26
N ALA A 93 54.44 32.24 -17.61
CA ALA A 93 55.81 32.68 -17.33
C ALA A 93 56.15 34.02 -18.01
N SER A 94 55.69 34.21 -19.25
CA SER A 94 55.86 35.44 -20.01
C SER A 94 54.83 36.54 -19.69
N LYS A 95 53.84 36.26 -18.83
CA LYS A 95 52.71 37.14 -18.50
C LYS A 95 51.87 37.57 -19.72
N VAL A 96 52.00 36.85 -20.83
CA VAL A 96 51.22 37.03 -22.06
C VAL A 96 49.78 36.57 -21.85
N ASP A 97 49.58 35.63 -20.92
CA ASP A 97 48.28 35.12 -20.52
C ASP A 97 47.27 36.26 -20.32
N ASN A 98 47.60 37.36 -19.61
CA ASN A 98 46.74 38.52 -19.35
C ASN A 98 46.10 39.17 -20.59
N PHE A 99 46.72 39.04 -21.76
CA PHE A 99 46.22 39.62 -23.01
C PHE A 99 45.34 38.66 -23.82
N ILE A 100 45.31 37.37 -23.45
CA ILE A 100 44.49 36.36 -24.12
C ILE A 100 43.05 36.44 -23.61
N ASN A 101 42.09 36.35 -24.55
CA ASN A 101 40.67 36.27 -24.24
C ASN A 101 40.41 35.07 -23.32
N PRO A 102 39.77 35.27 -22.15
CA PRO A 102 39.53 34.19 -21.18
C PRO A 102 38.73 33.01 -21.77
N LYS A 103 37.82 33.25 -22.73
CA LYS A 103 37.02 32.18 -23.36
C LYS A 103 37.87 31.27 -24.24
N ILE A 104 38.78 31.84 -25.02
CA ILE A 104 39.74 31.07 -25.82
C ILE A 104 40.69 30.32 -24.88
N PHE A 105 41.19 30.99 -23.85
CA PHE A 105 42.05 30.37 -22.84
C PHE A 105 41.36 29.16 -22.18
N LYS A 106 40.06 29.25 -21.91
CA LYS A 106 39.22 28.17 -21.39
C LYS A 106 39.18 26.95 -22.33
N LEU A 107 39.11 27.16 -23.65
CA LEU A 107 39.18 26.07 -24.63
C LEU A 107 40.54 25.38 -24.64
N TYR A 108 41.64 26.15 -24.54
CA TYR A 108 42.98 25.57 -24.41
C TYR A 108 43.16 24.78 -23.11
N LEU A 109 42.59 25.25 -22.00
CA LEU A 109 42.58 24.52 -20.73
C LEU A 109 41.81 23.21 -20.83
N LEU A 110 40.68 23.21 -21.55
CA LEU A 110 39.88 22.01 -21.79
C LEU A 110 40.67 20.96 -22.59
N ILE A 111 41.33 21.37 -23.68
CA ILE A 111 42.21 20.47 -24.48
C ILE A 111 43.39 19.96 -23.64
N ALA A 112 43.92 20.79 -22.73
CA ALA A 112 44.98 20.40 -21.82
C ALA A 112 44.52 19.49 -20.67
N GLY A 113 43.21 19.25 -20.53
CA GLY A 113 42.62 18.41 -19.49
C GLY A 113 42.72 18.99 -18.08
N GLN A 114 42.79 20.33 -17.94
CA GLN A 114 42.92 21.02 -16.65
C GLN A 114 41.58 21.61 -16.19
N VAL A 115 41.24 21.44 -14.91
CA VAL A 115 39.98 21.93 -14.32
C VAL A 115 40.08 23.41 -13.90
N THR A 116 41.18 23.76 -13.24
CA THR A 116 41.46 25.12 -12.74
C THR A 116 42.84 25.58 -13.20
N TRP A 117 43.00 26.88 -13.46
CA TRP A 117 44.29 27.45 -13.82
C TRP A 117 44.51 28.83 -13.21
N ARG A 118 45.70 29.05 -12.64
CA ARG A 118 46.09 30.33 -12.06
C ARG A 118 46.87 31.15 -13.10
N ARG A 119 46.34 32.30 -13.49
CA ARG A 119 47.02 33.30 -14.33
C ARG A 119 48.05 34.10 -13.54
N SER A 120 48.99 34.70 -14.25
CA SER A 120 50.08 35.52 -13.71
C SER A 120 49.59 36.73 -12.90
N GLY A 121 48.38 37.22 -13.16
CA GLY A 121 47.69 38.27 -12.39
C GLY A 121 46.92 37.78 -11.15
N ASN A 122 47.16 36.55 -10.68
CA ASN A 122 46.47 35.91 -9.56
C ASN A 122 44.94 35.74 -9.78
N ARG A 123 44.50 35.75 -11.04
CA ARG A 123 43.13 35.43 -11.45
C ARG A 123 43.03 33.94 -11.72
N VAL A 124 42.11 33.25 -11.06
CA VAL A 124 41.82 31.83 -11.32
C VAL A 124 40.78 31.75 -12.44
N ILE A 125 41.02 30.90 -13.43
CA ILE A 125 40.01 30.52 -14.41
C ILE A 125 39.53 29.13 -14.05
N ASP A 126 38.24 29.04 -13.77
CA ASP A 126 37.54 27.77 -13.55
C ASP A 126 36.85 27.37 -14.86
N VAL A 127 37.23 26.22 -15.40
CA VAL A 127 36.63 25.72 -16.66
C VAL A 127 35.17 25.31 -16.44
N LEU A 128 34.84 24.78 -15.27
CA LEU A 128 33.52 24.22 -14.99
C LEU A 128 32.58 25.20 -14.27
N HIS A 129 32.94 26.49 -14.21
CA HIS A 129 32.09 27.51 -13.61
C HIS A 129 30.75 27.64 -14.35
N ASN A 130 29.65 27.64 -13.58
CA ASN A 130 28.26 27.72 -14.05
C ASN A 130 27.79 26.58 -14.97
N VAL A 131 28.51 25.45 -14.98
CA VAL A 131 28.15 24.25 -15.75
C VAL A 131 27.35 23.30 -14.85
N HIS A 132 26.36 22.60 -15.41
CA HIS A 132 25.64 21.55 -14.69
C HIS A 132 26.56 20.39 -14.31
N TRP A 133 26.30 19.73 -13.17
CA TRP A 133 27.19 18.70 -12.64
C TRP A 133 27.38 17.49 -13.58
N LEU A 134 26.36 17.08 -14.33
CA LEU A 134 26.50 16.02 -15.35
C LEU A 134 27.47 16.40 -16.46
N SER A 135 27.47 17.67 -16.86
CA SER A 135 28.35 18.22 -17.88
C SER A 135 29.78 18.37 -17.35
N ALA A 136 29.92 18.71 -16.06
CA ALA A 136 31.20 18.64 -15.37
C ALA A 136 31.74 17.20 -15.28
N PHE A 137 30.88 16.22 -14.96
CA PHE A 137 31.24 14.81 -14.97
C PHE A 137 31.65 14.33 -16.37
N ALA A 138 30.94 14.75 -17.43
CA ALA A 138 31.30 14.45 -18.81
C ALA A 138 32.70 14.98 -19.17
N PHE A 139 33.10 16.15 -18.64
CA PHE A 139 34.47 16.65 -18.79
C PHE A 139 35.51 15.70 -18.18
N PHE A 140 35.23 15.14 -16.99
CA PHE A 140 36.11 14.14 -16.37
C PHE A 140 36.17 12.83 -17.17
N LEU A 141 35.08 12.49 -17.86
CA LEU A 141 35.02 11.32 -18.73
C LEU A 141 35.88 11.50 -20.00
N TRP A 142 35.77 12.66 -20.66
CA TRP A 142 36.31 12.86 -22.02
C TRP A 142 37.66 13.57 -22.08
N TYR A 143 37.94 14.50 -21.17
CA TYR A 143 39.05 15.45 -21.33
C TYR A 143 40.04 15.46 -20.17
N TYR A 144 39.57 15.22 -18.94
CA TYR A 144 40.45 15.21 -17.77
C TYR A 144 41.56 14.17 -17.93
N ASP A 145 42.80 14.62 -17.75
CA ASP A 145 44.01 13.80 -17.89
C ASP A 145 44.11 12.96 -19.20
N GLY A 146 43.47 13.40 -20.28
CA GLY A 146 43.45 12.68 -21.57
C GLY A 146 42.27 11.73 -21.76
N GLY A 147 41.28 11.77 -20.87
CA GLY A 147 40.10 10.92 -20.88
C GLY A 147 40.20 9.79 -19.85
N ALA A 148 39.05 9.34 -19.37
CA ALA A 148 39.01 8.30 -18.34
C ALA A 148 39.23 6.90 -18.94
N VAL A 149 40.08 6.12 -18.28
CA VAL A 149 40.30 4.70 -18.63
C VAL A 149 39.11 3.82 -18.22
N SER A 150 38.40 4.20 -17.15
CA SER A 150 37.20 3.50 -16.65
C SER A 150 36.22 4.50 -16.03
N VAL A 151 34.95 4.09 -15.91
CA VAL A 151 33.91 4.91 -15.25
C VAL A 151 34.25 5.16 -13.78
N GLU A 152 34.89 4.18 -13.12
CA GLU A 152 35.35 4.30 -11.73
C GLU A 152 36.37 5.42 -11.56
N ASN A 153 37.38 5.48 -12.43
CA ASN A 153 38.40 6.53 -12.36
C ASN A 153 37.78 7.92 -12.59
N ALA A 154 36.88 8.06 -13.57
CA ALA A 154 36.19 9.32 -13.83
C ALA A 154 35.40 9.81 -12.61
N LEU A 155 34.62 8.92 -11.99
CA LEU A 155 33.83 9.24 -10.80
C LEU A 155 34.70 9.56 -9.59
N LYS A 156 35.78 8.79 -9.39
CA LYS A 156 36.72 9.03 -8.29
C LYS A 156 37.35 10.43 -8.41
N HIS A 157 37.87 10.78 -9.58
CA HIS A 157 38.43 12.10 -9.81
C HIS A 157 37.37 13.19 -9.61
N TYR A 158 36.19 13.06 -10.22
CA TYR A 158 35.10 14.00 -9.99
C TYR A 158 34.78 14.16 -8.49
N SER A 159 34.74 13.05 -7.75
CA SER A 159 34.43 13.03 -6.31
C SER A 159 35.47 13.76 -5.46
N GLU A 160 36.75 13.49 -5.71
CA GLU A 160 37.86 14.15 -5.03
C GLU A 160 37.82 15.67 -5.30
N PHE A 161 37.57 16.08 -6.55
CA PHE A 161 37.54 17.51 -6.90
C PHE A 161 36.36 18.25 -6.28
N TRP A 162 35.14 17.68 -6.24
CA TRP A 162 34.01 18.40 -5.63
C TRP A 162 34.10 18.43 -4.09
N GLU A 163 34.72 17.42 -3.46
CA GLU A 163 34.95 17.40 -2.01
C GLU A 163 36.02 18.40 -1.57
N HIS A 164 37.14 18.49 -2.31
CA HIS A 164 38.28 19.34 -1.98
C HIS A 164 38.17 20.78 -2.54
N GLU A 165 37.64 20.97 -3.74
CA GLU A 165 37.53 22.27 -4.43
C GLU A 165 36.06 22.68 -4.62
N LYS A 166 35.35 22.85 -3.50
CA LYS A 166 33.90 23.15 -3.41
C LYS A 166 33.38 24.30 -4.27
N PHE A 167 34.25 25.19 -4.76
CA PHE A 167 33.87 26.36 -5.56
C PHE A 167 34.15 26.22 -7.05
N SER A 168 35.02 25.28 -7.45
CA SER A 168 35.46 25.14 -8.85
C SER A 168 34.68 24.06 -9.59
N VAL A 169 34.22 23.02 -8.89
CA VAL A 169 33.42 21.93 -9.47
C VAL A 169 32.01 21.91 -8.86
N PRO A 170 30.95 21.85 -9.68
CA PRO A 170 29.58 21.80 -9.17
C PRO A 170 29.33 20.50 -8.40
N LYS A 171 28.71 20.62 -7.21
CA LYS A 171 28.19 19.48 -6.44
C LYS A 171 27.12 18.74 -7.26
N PRO A 172 27.02 17.40 -7.16
CA PRO A 172 25.93 16.65 -7.78
C PRO A 172 24.59 16.98 -7.10
N SER A 173 23.91 18.02 -7.57
CA SER A 173 22.62 18.47 -7.06
C SER A 173 21.45 17.88 -7.86
N PRO A 174 20.33 17.53 -7.19
CA PRO A 174 19.11 17.11 -7.87
C PRO A 174 18.59 18.15 -8.88
N LEU A 175 17.94 17.65 -9.93
CA LEU A 175 17.44 18.47 -11.06
C LEU A 175 16.43 19.54 -10.65
N TYR A 176 15.60 19.28 -9.65
CA TYR A 176 14.58 20.25 -9.21
C TYR A 176 15.20 21.51 -8.57
N LEU A 177 16.42 21.39 -8.01
CA LEU A 177 17.14 22.51 -7.41
C LEU A 177 17.92 23.34 -8.43
N TYR A 178 17.84 23.03 -9.71
CA TYR A 178 18.64 23.67 -10.75
C TYR A 178 18.49 25.21 -10.78
N ASN A 179 17.31 25.73 -10.41
CA ASN A 179 17.02 27.17 -10.35
C ASN A 179 16.94 27.74 -8.93
N SER A 180 17.18 26.92 -7.91
CA SER A 180 17.04 27.32 -6.52
C SER A 180 18.42 27.54 -5.90
N SER A 181 18.66 28.72 -5.33
CA SER A 181 19.88 29.04 -4.60
C SER A 181 19.94 28.41 -3.19
N ALA A 182 19.09 27.41 -2.94
CA ALA A 182 19.02 26.73 -1.66
C ALA A 182 20.16 25.72 -1.56
N ASP A 183 20.96 25.82 -0.49
CA ASP A 183 21.96 24.83 -0.13
C ASP A 183 21.26 23.50 0.19
N CYS A 184 21.17 22.62 -0.81
CA CYS A 184 20.64 21.29 -0.58
C CYS A 184 21.74 20.34 -0.11
N VAL A 185 21.45 19.66 1.00
CA VAL A 185 22.30 18.59 1.53
C VAL A 185 22.28 17.37 0.60
N ALA A 186 21.13 17.08 -0.03
CA ALA A 186 20.91 15.89 -0.84
C ALA A 186 21.68 15.92 -2.16
N THR A 187 22.00 14.72 -2.63
CA THR A 187 22.71 14.44 -3.88
C THR A 187 21.76 13.84 -4.91
N ASP A 188 22.03 14.07 -6.19
CA ASP A 188 21.18 13.57 -7.29
C ASP A 188 21.11 12.03 -7.33
N ILE A 189 19.94 11.47 -7.68
CA ILE A 189 19.76 10.04 -7.97
C ILE A 189 20.81 9.55 -8.97
N LEU A 190 21.05 10.31 -10.04
CA LEU A 190 21.94 9.86 -11.10
C LEU A 190 23.37 9.66 -10.58
N TYR A 191 23.83 10.53 -9.68
CA TYR A 191 25.11 10.36 -9.01
C TYR A 191 25.12 9.10 -8.14
N HIS A 192 24.07 8.86 -7.37
CA HIS A 192 23.94 7.64 -6.58
C HIS A 192 23.89 6.36 -7.41
N LEU A 193 23.26 6.38 -8.60
CA LEU A 193 23.24 5.25 -9.51
C LEU A 193 24.63 4.98 -10.12
N LEU A 194 25.37 6.03 -10.47
CA LEU A 194 26.76 5.92 -10.91
C LEU A 194 27.65 5.35 -9.79
N MET A 195 27.45 5.80 -8.55
CA MET A 195 28.15 5.26 -7.39
C MET A 195 27.78 3.81 -7.10
N LEU A 196 26.53 3.40 -7.33
CA LEU A 196 26.08 2.01 -7.18
C LEU A 196 26.65 1.09 -8.28
N PHE A 197 26.82 1.63 -9.49
CA PHE A 197 27.46 0.93 -10.59
C PHE A 197 28.93 0.61 -10.27
N VAL A 198 29.68 1.59 -9.75
CA VAL A 198 31.08 1.42 -9.37
C VAL A 198 31.25 0.63 -8.08
N ASN A 199 30.44 0.94 -7.07
CA ASN A 199 30.49 0.29 -5.76
C ASN A 199 29.16 -0.39 -5.43
N THR A 200 29.15 -1.71 -5.56
CA THR A 200 28.00 -2.57 -5.22
C THR A 200 27.61 -2.51 -3.73
N LYS A 201 28.48 -1.98 -2.86
CA LYS A 201 28.22 -1.79 -1.43
C LYS A 201 27.69 -0.39 -1.08
N HIS A 202 27.52 0.50 -2.06
CA HIS A 202 26.90 1.80 -1.81
C HIS A 202 25.51 1.60 -1.20
N SER A 203 25.15 2.42 -0.21
CA SER A 203 23.86 2.29 0.48
C SER A 203 22.71 2.56 -0.49
N LEU A 204 21.88 1.53 -0.71
CA LEU A 204 20.66 1.66 -1.49
C LEU A 204 19.66 2.60 -0.81
N GLU A 205 19.72 2.70 0.52
CA GLU A 205 18.93 3.66 1.31
C GLU A 205 19.14 5.11 0.86
N SER A 206 20.39 5.48 0.57
CA SER A 206 20.70 6.84 0.09
C SER A 206 20.18 7.07 -1.32
N VAL A 207 20.18 6.03 -2.16
CA VAL A 207 19.68 6.09 -3.55
C VAL A 207 18.16 6.25 -3.58
N LEU A 208 17.46 5.55 -2.67
CA LEU A 208 15.99 5.52 -2.61
C LEU A 208 15.39 6.69 -1.82
N ASN A 209 16.21 7.56 -1.23
CA ASN A 209 15.74 8.70 -0.48
C ASN A 209 15.00 9.70 -1.40
N ASN A 210 13.81 10.14 -1.01
CA ASN A 210 12.93 10.97 -1.83
C ASN A 210 13.56 12.33 -2.20
N SER A 211 14.37 12.89 -1.29
CA SER A 211 15.07 14.17 -1.49
C SER A 211 16.13 14.15 -2.61
N THR A 212 16.40 12.99 -3.20
CA THR A 212 17.36 12.88 -4.31
C THR A 212 16.76 13.28 -5.66
N TRP A 213 15.42 13.37 -5.76
CA TRP A 213 14.74 13.62 -7.04
C TRP A 213 13.51 14.51 -6.99
N SER A 214 12.84 14.62 -5.85
CA SER A 214 11.66 15.47 -5.69
C SER A 214 11.91 16.54 -4.62
N GLU A 215 11.30 17.72 -4.80
CA GLU A 215 11.16 18.74 -3.75
C GLU A 215 10.32 18.22 -2.59
N ASP A 216 9.33 17.38 -2.91
CA ASP A 216 8.36 16.87 -1.96
C ASP A 216 8.92 15.63 -1.24
N PRO A 217 9.16 15.70 0.08
CA PRO A 217 9.69 14.57 0.84
C PRO A 217 8.69 13.40 0.95
N LEU A 218 7.43 13.62 0.56
CA LEU A 218 6.37 12.61 0.58
C LEU A 218 6.18 11.91 -0.76
N ASP A 219 6.97 12.24 -1.78
CA ASP A 219 6.84 11.60 -3.09
C ASP A 219 7.68 10.32 -3.17
N TYR A 220 7.04 9.17 -2.97
CA TYR A 220 7.68 7.85 -2.97
C TYR A 220 7.57 7.14 -4.32
N HIS A 221 6.94 7.76 -5.33
CA HIS A 221 6.66 7.12 -6.62
C HIS A 221 7.92 6.61 -7.32
N LEU A 222 8.89 7.50 -7.56
CA LEU A 222 10.13 7.09 -8.23
C LEU A 222 10.96 6.16 -7.36
N SER A 223 11.02 6.38 -6.04
CA SER A 223 11.77 5.54 -5.11
C SER A 223 11.28 4.10 -5.14
N TRP A 224 9.96 3.86 -5.15
CA TRP A 224 9.42 2.50 -5.22
C TRP A 224 9.70 1.83 -6.56
N HIS A 225 9.49 2.52 -7.68
CA HIS A 225 9.79 1.96 -9.01
C HIS A 225 11.28 1.71 -9.23
N LEU A 226 12.14 2.63 -8.78
CA LEU A 226 13.58 2.47 -8.85
C LEU A 226 14.03 1.24 -8.06
N TRP A 227 13.48 1.05 -6.85
CA TRP A 227 13.71 -0.16 -6.08
C TRP A 227 13.34 -1.43 -6.85
N THR A 228 12.17 -1.48 -7.51
CA THR A 228 11.76 -2.69 -8.27
C THR A 228 12.77 -3.05 -9.36
N ILE A 229 13.30 -2.05 -10.06
CA ILE A 229 14.29 -2.24 -11.12
C ILE A 229 15.62 -2.69 -10.52
N LEU A 230 16.10 -2.01 -9.48
CA LEU A 230 17.37 -2.36 -8.81
C LEU A 230 17.32 -3.76 -8.21
N HIS A 231 16.19 -4.14 -7.61
CA HIS A 231 15.97 -5.48 -7.11
C HIS A 231 16.01 -6.53 -8.23
N ALA A 232 15.38 -6.25 -9.39
CA ALA A 232 15.43 -7.14 -10.55
C ALA A 232 16.84 -7.30 -11.15
N VAL A 233 17.67 -6.25 -11.07
CA VAL A 233 19.08 -6.29 -11.49
C VAL A 233 19.95 -7.09 -10.50
N GLY A 234 19.49 -7.27 -9.26
CA GLY A 234 20.18 -8.08 -8.24
C GLY A 234 20.73 -7.29 -7.05
N TYR A 235 20.38 -6.01 -6.91
CA TYR A 235 20.76 -5.20 -5.76
C TYR A 235 19.78 -5.42 -4.60
N THR A 236 20.17 -6.22 -3.61
CA THR A 236 19.31 -6.61 -2.47
C THR A 236 19.77 -6.10 -1.11
N ASN A 237 20.73 -5.17 -1.07
CA ASN A 237 21.32 -4.64 0.16
C ASN A 237 20.41 -3.62 0.88
N ILE A 238 19.17 -4.01 1.20
CA ILE A 238 18.22 -3.16 1.94
C ILE A 238 17.59 -4.00 3.04
N SER A 239 17.41 -3.40 4.22
CA SER A 239 16.70 -4.07 5.31
C SER A 239 15.21 -4.25 4.97
N ASN A 240 14.63 -5.37 5.38
CA ASN A 240 13.20 -5.62 5.19
C ASN A 240 12.32 -4.56 5.88
N GLU A 241 12.78 -3.96 6.96
CA GLU A 241 12.05 -2.91 7.68
C GLU A 241 11.90 -1.64 6.84
N GLN A 242 12.98 -1.19 6.20
CA GLN A 242 12.95 -0.02 5.31
C GLN A 242 12.14 -0.29 4.04
N LEU A 243 12.23 -1.49 3.48
CA LEU A 243 11.39 -1.88 2.34
C LEU A 243 9.91 -1.87 2.70
N ASN A 244 9.56 -2.40 3.87
CA ASN A 244 8.19 -2.35 4.36
C ASN A 244 7.73 -0.90 4.57
N ALA A 245 8.59 -0.02 5.09
CA ALA A 245 8.29 1.40 5.22
C ALA A 245 8.04 2.05 3.85
N LEU A 246 8.87 1.75 2.85
CA LEU A 246 8.71 2.23 1.47
C LEU A 246 7.40 1.74 0.84
N HIS A 247 7.07 0.45 0.99
CA HIS A 247 5.80 -0.12 0.51
C HIS A 247 4.60 0.55 1.17
N CYS A 248 4.62 0.73 2.49
CA CYS A 248 3.54 1.39 3.22
C CYS A 248 3.40 2.87 2.83
N ALA A 249 4.52 3.60 2.69
CA ALA A 249 4.51 5.01 2.34
C ALA A 249 3.97 5.26 0.93
N TYR A 250 4.44 4.48 -0.06
CA TYR A 250 3.93 4.58 -1.42
C TYR A 250 2.47 4.11 -1.54
N ALA A 251 2.09 3.06 -0.80
CA ALA A 251 0.69 2.64 -0.72
C ALA A 251 -0.22 3.74 -0.14
N ALA A 252 0.23 4.47 0.89
CA ALA A 252 -0.50 5.60 1.45
C ALA A 252 -0.64 6.76 0.45
N GLN A 253 0.41 7.07 -0.33
CA GLN A 253 0.35 8.07 -1.39
C GLN A 253 -0.68 7.69 -2.48
N LEU A 254 -0.68 6.43 -2.93
CA LEU A 254 -1.67 5.93 -3.89
C LEU A 254 -3.09 5.93 -3.32
N GLU A 255 -3.21 5.63 -2.03
CA GLU A 255 -4.47 5.69 -1.31
C GLU A 255 -5.06 7.11 -1.32
N GLU A 256 -4.24 8.14 -1.05
CA GLU A 256 -4.67 9.53 -1.06
C GLU A 256 -5.14 9.99 -2.45
N LEU A 257 -4.50 9.50 -3.51
CA LEU A 257 -4.89 9.74 -4.90
C LEU A 257 -6.16 8.98 -5.34
N GLY A 258 -6.74 8.14 -4.47
CA GLY A 258 -7.90 7.30 -4.77
C GLY A 258 -7.57 6.01 -5.53
N LEU A 259 -6.29 5.73 -5.78
CA LEU A 259 -5.78 4.55 -6.48
C LEU A 259 -5.50 3.37 -5.53
N TRP A 260 -6.45 3.10 -4.63
CA TRP A 260 -6.29 2.11 -3.55
C TRP A 260 -6.05 0.67 -4.04
N HIS A 261 -6.55 0.30 -5.22
CA HIS A 261 -6.33 -1.02 -5.81
C HIS A 261 -4.85 -1.22 -6.19
N TRP A 262 -4.17 -0.18 -6.64
CA TRP A 262 -2.72 -0.17 -6.83
C TRP A 262 -1.96 -0.12 -5.50
N ALA A 263 -2.50 0.56 -4.48
CA ALA A 263 -1.92 0.50 -3.14
C ALA A 263 -1.87 -0.94 -2.60
N ILE A 264 -2.93 -1.74 -2.83
CA ILE A 264 -2.94 -3.16 -2.48
C ILE A 264 -1.89 -3.95 -3.27
N PHE A 265 -1.72 -3.66 -4.55
CA PHE A 265 -0.65 -4.24 -5.36
C PHE A 265 0.73 -3.93 -4.77
N VAL A 266 1.00 -2.68 -4.38
CA VAL A 266 2.25 -2.29 -3.72
C VAL A 266 2.44 -3.05 -2.42
N LEU A 267 1.43 -3.11 -1.54
CA LEU A 267 1.49 -3.84 -0.27
C LEU A 267 1.70 -5.35 -0.46
N SER A 268 1.32 -5.92 -1.61
CA SER A 268 1.56 -7.34 -1.90
C SER A 268 3.05 -7.71 -2.01
N HIS A 269 3.93 -6.72 -2.22
CA HIS A 269 5.38 -6.92 -2.31
C HIS A 269 6.08 -7.03 -0.95
N ILE A 270 5.36 -6.81 0.16
CA ILE A 270 5.89 -7.01 1.52
C ILE A 270 6.35 -8.45 1.67
N ALA A 271 7.61 -8.66 2.09
CA ALA A 271 8.21 -9.99 2.20
C ALA A 271 7.53 -10.85 3.28
N ASP A 272 7.30 -10.28 4.47
CA ASP A 272 6.69 -11.01 5.57
C ASP A 272 5.19 -11.24 5.35
N SER A 273 4.80 -12.51 5.40
CA SER A 273 3.41 -12.94 5.21
C SER A 273 2.44 -12.33 6.21
N LYS A 274 2.82 -12.18 7.49
CA LYS A 274 1.90 -11.71 8.54
C LYS A 274 1.62 -10.23 8.39
N THR A 275 2.66 -9.42 8.22
CA THR A 275 2.53 -7.98 7.95
C THR A 275 1.82 -7.71 6.63
N ARG A 276 2.13 -8.46 5.56
CA ARG A 276 1.42 -8.36 4.28
C ARG A 276 -0.09 -8.59 4.42
N ILE A 277 -0.49 -9.67 5.09
CA ILE A 277 -1.90 -10.01 5.30
C ILE A 277 -2.60 -8.89 6.09
N THR A 278 -1.99 -8.44 7.19
CA THR A 278 -2.61 -7.41 8.05
C THR A 278 -2.70 -6.05 7.35
N ALA A 279 -1.68 -5.65 6.58
CA ALA A 279 -1.68 -4.41 5.81
C ALA A 279 -2.77 -4.42 4.72
N ILE A 280 -2.85 -5.50 3.94
CA ILE A 280 -3.87 -5.66 2.88
C ILE A 280 -5.28 -5.69 3.50
N GLN A 281 -5.50 -6.46 4.57
CA GLN A 281 -6.80 -6.52 5.23
C GLN A 281 -7.22 -5.16 5.81
N ARG A 282 -6.29 -4.40 6.40
CA ARG A 282 -6.57 -3.04 6.89
C ARG A 282 -6.95 -2.09 5.77
N MET A 283 -6.22 -2.10 4.66
CA MET A 283 -6.53 -1.25 3.48
C MET A 283 -7.91 -1.57 2.91
N ILE A 284 -8.24 -2.85 2.75
CA ILE A 284 -9.56 -3.29 2.26
C ILE A 284 -10.67 -2.92 3.26
N ALA A 285 -10.45 -3.11 4.57
CA ALA A 285 -11.42 -2.76 5.60
C ALA A 285 -11.69 -1.26 5.67
N TYR A 286 -10.64 -0.43 5.61
CA TYR A 286 -10.75 1.02 5.72
C TYR A 286 -11.55 1.65 4.58
N ARG A 287 -11.38 1.15 3.35
CA ARG A 287 -12.12 1.68 2.20
C ARG A 287 -13.59 1.29 2.15
N GLY A 288 -14.04 0.32 2.95
CA GLY A 288 -15.45 -0.06 3.02
C GLY A 288 -15.98 -0.46 1.64
N PHE A 289 -15.57 -1.65 1.20
CA PHE A 289 -15.62 -2.11 -0.19
C PHE A 289 -16.95 -1.84 -0.91
N SER A 290 -16.89 -1.02 -1.96
CA SER A 290 -17.90 -0.89 -3.03
C SER A 290 -17.15 -0.81 -4.35
N ALA A 291 -16.51 -1.91 -4.75
CA ALA A 291 -15.67 -1.92 -5.95
C ALA A 291 -16.46 -2.36 -7.18
N ASP A 292 -16.15 -1.74 -8.31
CA ASP A 292 -16.61 -2.16 -9.64
C ASP A 292 -16.16 -3.59 -9.96
N GLU A 293 -16.89 -4.27 -10.87
CA GLU A 293 -16.56 -5.65 -11.27
C GLU A 293 -15.15 -5.78 -11.83
N GLU A 294 -14.64 -4.73 -12.49
CA GLU A 294 -13.26 -4.69 -13.02
C GLU A 294 -12.23 -4.78 -11.89
N VAL A 295 -12.39 -3.96 -10.85
CA VAL A 295 -11.50 -3.93 -9.68
C VAL A 295 -11.61 -5.24 -8.89
N TRP A 296 -12.82 -5.81 -8.77
CA TRP A 296 -13.01 -7.14 -8.19
C TRP A 296 -12.18 -8.19 -8.94
N SER A 297 -12.28 -8.19 -10.27
CA SER A 297 -11.58 -9.15 -11.12
C SER A 297 -10.07 -8.99 -11.01
N PHE A 298 -9.57 -7.75 -10.92
CA PHE A 298 -8.15 -7.47 -10.74
C PHE A 298 -7.63 -8.00 -9.39
N LEU A 299 -8.32 -7.70 -8.29
CA LEU A 299 -7.91 -8.13 -6.95
C LEU A 299 -7.92 -9.65 -6.80
N VAL A 300 -8.96 -10.32 -7.30
CA VAL A 300 -9.13 -11.76 -7.13
C VAL A 300 -8.35 -12.57 -8.17
N LYS A 301 -8.41 -12.20 -9.46
CA LYS A 301 -7.79 -12.98 -10.54
C LYS A 301 -6.33 -12.61 -10.79
N ALA A 302 -5.98 -11.32 -10.74
CA ALA A 302 -4.61 -10.88 -11.05
C ALA A 302 -3.71 -10.92 -9.80
N ILE A 303 -4.17 -10.35 -8.68
CA ILE A 303 -3.37 -10.29 -7.43
C ILE A 303 -3.53 -11.58 -6.61
N GLY A 304 -4.66 -12.28 -6.71
CA GLY A 304 -4.91 -13.54 -6.00
C GLY A 304 -5.43 -13.35 -4.56
N ILE A 305 -6.13 -12.25 -4.28
CA ILE A 305 -6.69 -11.96 -2.96
C ILE A 305 -7.90 -12.87 -2.69
N PRO A 306 -7.99 -13.51 -1.50
CA PRO A 306 -9.15 -14.31 -1.14
C PRO A 306 -10.44 -13.47 -1.12
N GLU A 307 -11.47 -13.92 -1.83
CA GLU A 307 -12.79 -13.27 -1.86
C GLU A 307 -13.39 -13.06 -0.47
N LYS A 308 -13.07 -13.96 0.48
CA LYS A 308 -13.49 -13.88 1.87
C LYS A 308 -13.12 -12.55 2.53
N TRP A 309 -11.95 -12.00 2.21
CA TRP A 309 -11.50 -10.72 2.79
C TRP A 309 -12.31 -9.54 2.23
N LEU A 310 -12.67 -9.59 0.95
CA LEU A 310 -13.53 -8.58 0.33
C LEU A 310 -14.94 -8.62 0.95
N PHE A 311 -15.51 -9.82 1.11
CA PHE A 311 -16.79 -10.01 1.80
C PHE A 311 -16.75 -9.56 3.27
N SER A 312 -15.65 -9.78 3.98
CA SER A 312 -15.53 -9.28 5.36
C SER A 312 -15.50 -7.75 5.46
N SER A 313 -14.90 -7.06 4.48
CA SER A 313 -14.91 -5.59 4.44
C SER A 313 -16.30 -5.05 4.13
N MET A 314 -17.02 -5.65 3.17
CA MET A 314 -18.43 -5.29 2.90
C MET A 314 -19.33 -5.47 4.12
N ALA A 315 -19.11 -6.54 4.89
CA ALA A 315 -19.84 -6.76 6.13
C ALA A 315 -19.53 -5.67 7.17
N LEU A 316 -18.27 -5.29 7.35
CA LEU A 316 -17.88 -4.22 8.28
C LEU A 316 -18.48 -2.87 7.90
N ARG A 317 -18.59 -2.57 6.61
CA ARG A 317 -19.30 -1.38 6.12
C ARG A 317 -20.79 -1.43 6.47
N ALA A 318 -21.46 -2.53 6.14
CA ALA A 318 -22.88 -2.70 6.44
C ALA A 318 -23.18 -2.59 7.94
N HIS A 319 -22.27 -3.08 8.78
CA HIS A 319 -22.33 -2.89 10.23
C HIS A 319 -22.28 -1.41 10.63
N ALA A 320 -21.38 -0.63 10.04
CA ALA A 320 -21.27 0.81 10.29
C ALA A 320 -22.48 1.61 9.77
N GLU A 321 -23.16 1.12 8.73
CA GLU A 321 -24.42 1.67 8.19
C GLU A 321 -25.66 1.17 8.94
N GLU A 322 -25.50 0.33 9.97
CA GLU A 322 -26.56 -0.32 10.75
C GLU A 322 -27.52 -1.20 9.92
N ASP A 323 -27.11 -1.66 8.73
CA ASP A 323 -27.87 -2.60 7.91
C ASP A 323 -27.49 -4.06 8.25
N PHE A 324 -28.12 -4.55 9.30
CA PHE A 324 -27.91 -5.92 9.80
C PHE A 324 -28.20 -7.01 8.75
N TRP A 325 -29.11 -6.77 7.79
CA TRP A 325 -29.51 -7.79 6.82
C TRP A 325 -28.47 -7.97 5.73
N THR A 326 -27.93 -6.88 5.19
CA THR A 326 -26.82 -6.96 4.24
C THR A 326 -25.55 -7.43 4.94
N GLU A 327 -25.27 -6.98 6.16
CA GLU A 327 -24.16 -7.47 6.97
C GLU A 327 -24.20 -9.00 7.09
N PHE A 328 -25.34 -9.56 7.48
CA PHE A 328 -25.51 -11.01 7.59
C PHE A 328 -25.26 -11.75 6.28
N LYS A 329 -25.77 -11.26 5.15
CA LYS A 329 -25.51 -11.86 3.83
C LYS A 329 -24.03 -11.85 3.50
N TRP A 330 -23.32 -10.76 3.80
CA TRP A 330 -21.90 -10.62 3.53
C TRP A 330 -21.04 -11.48 4.47
N GLN A 331 -21.37 -11.57 5.77
CA GLN A 331 -20.69 -12.46 6.73
C GLN A 331 -20.82 -13.93 6.35
N LEU A 332 -21.96 -14.35 5.80
CA LEU A 332 -22.14 -15.70 5.26
C LEU A 332 -21.23 -15.99 4.07
N LYS A 333 -21.10 -15.03 3.14
CA LYS A 333 -20.17 -15.14 2.00
C LYS A 333 -18.70 -15.10 2.44
N ALA A 334 -18.39 -14.36 3.52
CA ALA A 334 -17.06 -14.31 4.11
C ALA A 334 -16.67 -15.59 4.90
N CYS A 335 -17.61 -16.53 5.08
CA CYS A 335 -17.47 -17.72 5.93
C CYS A 335 -17.31 -17.42 7.43
N ASN A 336 -17.75 -16.24 7.91
CA ASN A 336 -17.73 -15.87 9.32
C ASN A 336 -19.04 -16.27 10.00
N TYR A 337 -19.24 -17.57 10.18
CA TYR A 337 -20.53 -18.10 10.65
C TYR A 337 -20.88 -17.72 12.09
N ASN A 338 -19.89 -17.51 12.97
CA ASN A 338 -20.14 -17.10 14.36
C ASN A 338 -20.71 -15.69 14.44
N MET A 339 -20.12 -14.74 13.71
CA MET A 339 -20.63 -13.36 13.65
C MET A 339 -22.02 -13.32 12.98
N ALA A 340 -22.20 -14.08 11.89
CA ALA A 340 -23.51 -14.20 11.26
C ALA A 340 -24.57 -14.78 12.22
N HIS A 341 -24.19 -15.73 13.07
CA HIS A 341 -25.09 -16.29 14.08
C HIS A 341 -25.47 -15.27 15.15
N GLN A 342 -24.51 -14.50 15.67
CA GLN A 342 -24.77 -13.45 16.65
C GLN A 342 -25.75 -12.40 16.10
N LEU A 343 -25.50 -11.88 14.89
CA LEU A 343 -26.39 -10.94 14.21
C LEU A 343 -27.80 -11.52 14.00
N PHE A 344 -27.87 -12.82 13.67
CA PHE A 344 -29.13 -13.52 13.54
C PHE A 344 -29.90 -13.56 14.86
N THR A 345 -29.23 -13.88 15.95
CA THR A 345 -29.87 -14.01 17.27
C THR A 345 -30.25 -12.66 17.89
N GLU A 346 -29.50 -11.60 17.59
CA GLU A 346 -29.65 -10.27 18.18
C GLU A 346 -30.68 -9.40 17.47
N HIS A 347 -30.70 -9.43 16.13
CA HIS A 347 -31.46 -8.47 15.35
C HIS A 347 -32.40 -9.11 14.33
N ILE A 348 -31.90 -10.05 13.53
CA ILE A 348 -32.64 -10.54 12.34
C ILE A 348 -33.73 -11.52 12.72
N GLY A 349 -33.39 -12.51 13.55
CA GLY A 349 -34.31 -13.53 14.06
C GLY A 349 -35.51 -12.89 14.75
N PRO A 350 -35.29 -11.99 15.73
CA PRO A 350 -36.36 -11.26 16.39
C PRO A 350 -37.25 -10.45 15.43
N LYS A 351 -36.67 -9.62 14.56
CA LYS A 351 -37.43 -8.78 13.63
C LYS A 351 -38.31 -9.60 12.70
N LEU A 352 -37.74 -10.63 12.06
CA LEU A 352 -38.49 -11.49 11.13
C LEU A 352 -39.57 -12.31 11.84
N PHE A 353 -39.33 -12.70 13.09
CA PHE A 353 -40.31 -13.43 13.89
C PHE A 353 -41.52 -12.55 14.22
N LEU A 354 -41.29 -11.31 14.67
CA LEU A 354 -42.36 -10.33 14.95
C LEU A 354 -43.12 -9.92 13.69
N GLU A 355 -42.44 -9.78 12.54
CA GLU A 355 -43.07 -9.48 11.26
C GLU A 355 -43.84 -10.68 10.65
N GLY A 356 -43.72 -11.88 11.22
CA GLY A 356 -44.42 -13.08 10.75
C GLY A 356 -43.88 -13.67 9.43
N LYS A 357 -42.70 -13.27 8.98
CA LYS A 357 -42.05 -13.75 7.74
C LYS A 357 -41.36 -15.10 7.95
N PHE A 358 -42.13 -16.12 8.29
CA PHE A 358 -41.62 -17.44 8.67
C PHE A 358 -40.92 -18.20 7.54
N ASP A 359 -41.22 -17.90 6.27
CA ASP A 359 -40.62 -18.59 5.13
C ASP A 359 -39.18 -18.11 4.84
N GLU A 360 -38.88 -16.83 5.10
CA GLU A 360 -37.52 -16.29 5.00
C GLU A 360 -36.61 -16.87 6.10
N LEU A 361 -37.12 -16.98 7.32
CA LEU A 361 -36.44 -17.67 8.42
C LEU A 361 -36.13 -19.13 8.06
N LEU A 362 -37.09 -19.86 7.50
CA LEU A 362 -36.87 -21.25 7.06
C LEU A 362 -35.88 -21.38 5.91
N ASN A 363 -35.76 -20.37 5.03
CA ASN A 363 -34.73 -20.33 4.00
C ASN A 363 -33.34 -20.10 4.60
N ILE A 364 -33.22 -19.23 5.60
CA ILE A 364 -31.98 -19.04 6.37
C ILE A 364 -31.58 -20.35 7.07
N LYS A 365 -32.56 -21.06 7.66
CA LYS A 365 -32.36 -22.41 8.23
C LYS A 365 -31.71 -23.34 7.20
N LYS A 366 -32.22 -23.40 5.98
CA LYS A 366 -31.67 -24.26 4.92
C LYS A 366 -30.24 -23.86 4.52
N LEU A 367 -29.96 -22.57 4.45
CA LEU A 367 -28.66 -22.05 4.02
C LEU A 367 -27.56 -22.24 5.09
N ILE A 368 -27.89 -22.15 6.38
CA ILE A 368 -26.90 -22.15 7.48
C ILE A 368 -26.82 -23.49 8.20
N LEU A 369 -27.96 -24.14 8.45
CA LEU A 369 -28.10 -25.21 9.45
C LEU A 369 -27.65 -26.59 8.94
N VAL A 370 -27.63 -26.81 7.62
CA VAL A 370 -27.33 -28.13 7.04
C VAL A 370 -25.83 -28.33 6.74
N LYS A 371 -25.05 -27.25 6.54
CA LYS A 371 -23.65 -27.36 6.08
C LYS A 371 -22.58 -26.96 7.12
N HIS A 372 -22.90 -26.11 8.10
CA HIS A 372 -21.88 -25.50 8.99
C HIS A 372 -22.19 -25.59 10.49
N SER A 373 -23.21 -26.36 10.90
CA SER A 373 -23.68 -26.49 12.28
C SER A 373 -22.65 -27.04 13.28
N ALA A 374 -21.62 -27.76 12.81
CA ALA A 374 -20.55 -28.29 13.67
C ALA A 374 -19.49 -27.24 14.05
N GLY A 375 -19.41 -26.11 13.34
CA GLY A 375 -18.38 -25.08 13.54
C GLY A 375 -18.85 -23.83 14.28
N ILE A 376 -20.16 -23.72 14.59
CA ILE A 376 -20.74 -22.55 15.24
C ILE A 376 -20.90 -22.84 16.74
N SER A 377 -20.28 -22.01 17.57
CA SER A 377 -20.44 -22.07 19.03
C SER A 377 -21.90 -21.82 19.40
N GLU A 378 -22.46 -22.71 20.23
CA GLU A 378 -23.79 -22.55 20.87
C GLU A 378 -25.00 -22.45 19.92
N TRP A 379 -24.87 -22.86 18.65
CA TRP A 379 -25.98 -22.83 17.69
C TRP A 379 -27.28 -23.50 18.20
N HIS A 380 -27.14 -24.55 19.01
CA HIS A 380 -28.23 -25.36 19.57
C HIS A 380 -29.03 -24.63 20.67
N PHE A 381 -28.63 -23.40 21.00
CA PHE A 381 -29.22 -22.61 22.07
C PHE A 381 -30.07 -21.45 21.49
N PRO A 382 -29.60 -20.22 21.24
CA PRO A 382 -30.49 -19.13 20.82
C PRO A 382 -31.03 -19.27 19.37
N GLY A 383 -30.26 -19.81 18.43
CA GLY A 383 -30.70 -19.91 17.02
C GLY A 383 -31.75 -20.98 16.75
N GLU A 384 -31.64 -22.13 17.43
CA GLU A 384 -32.58 -23.24 17.26
C GLU A 384 -33.97 -22.89 17.84
N ILE A 385 -34.04 -22.05 18.88
CA ILE A 385 -35.29 -21.69 19.54
C ILE A 385 -36.23 -20.93 18.60
N TYR A 386 -35.72 -20.04 17.74
CA TYR A 386 -36.57 -19.38 16.75
C TYR A 386 -37.17 -20.40 15.78
N PHE A 387 -36.42 -21.41 15.36
CA PHE A 387 -36.95 -22.45 14.46
C PHE A 387 -37.94 -23.39 15.15
N GLU A 388 -37.69 -23.76 16.40
CA GLU A 388 -38.64 -24.54 17.19
C GLU A 388 -39.91 -23.71 17.50
N ALA A 389 -39.79 -22.39 17.72
CA ALA A 389 -40.91 -21.47 17.93
C ALA A 389 -41.76 -21.27 16.67
N ILE A 390 -41.17 -21.26 15.48
CA ILE A 390 -41.92 -21.24 14.21
C ILE A 390 -42.74 -22.53 14.05
N GLU A 391 -42.17 -23.68 14.40
CA GLU A 391 -42.91 -24.95 14.40
C GLU A 391 -44.10 -24.90 15.37
N LEU A 392 -43.96 -24.21 16.51
CA LEU A 392 -45.06 -23.98 17.46
C LEU A 392 -46.11 -22.98 16.96
N MET A 393 -45.71 -21.89 16.32
CA MET A 393 -46.64 -20.89 15.78
C MET A 393 -47.45 -21.43 14.60
N LYS A 394 -46.87 -22.34 13.79
CA LYS A 394 -47.57 -23.08 12.73
C LYS A 394 -48.49 -24.20 13.26
N MET A 395 -48.48 -24.48 14.58
CA MET A 395 -49.45 -25.36 15.21
C MET A 395 -50.72 -24.57 15.57
N ASP A 396 -51.66 -24.46 14.63
CA ASP A 396 -52.96 -23.86 14.88
C ASP A 396 -53.76 -24.58 15.98
N SER A 397 -54.60 -23.81 16.68
CA SER A 397 -55.55 -24.25 17.70
C SER A 397 -56.48 -25.39 17.26
N GLY A 398 -56.75 -25.54 15.95
CA GLY A 398 -57.58 -26.61 15.40
C GLY A 398 -56.92 -28.00 15.33
N LYS A 399 -55.58 -28.10 15.44
CA LYS A 399 -54.88 -29.41 15.49
C LYS A 399 -54.66 -29.93 16.92
N VAL A 400 -54.82 -29.06 17.92
CA VAL A 400 -54.64 -29.36 19.34
C VAL A 400 -55.60 -30.46 19.80
N GLU A 401 -56.84 -30.47 19.30
CA GLU A 401 -57.84 -31.51 19.59
C GLU A 401 -57.49 -32.87 18.97
N SER A 402 -56.93 -32.89 17.75
CA SER A 402 -56.56 -34.13 17.03
C SER A 402 -55.32 -34.83 17.59
N MET A 403 -54.51 -34.15 18.41
CA MET A 403 -53.18 -34.58 18.83
C MET A 403 -53.11 -35.15 20.26
N THR A 404 -54.27 -35.28 20.92
CA THR A 404 -54.42 -35.91 22.25
C THR A 404 -53.82 -37.34 22.33
N LYS A 405 -53.60 -38.01 21.19
CA LYS A 405 -53.07 -39.38 21.10
C LYS A 405 -51.56 -39.50 20.83
N SER A 406 -50.84 -38.42 20.48
CA SER A 406 -49.35 -38.43 20.25
C SER A 406 -48.57 -37.71 21.38
N SER A 407 -49.18 -37.62 22.56
CA SER A 407 -48.90 -36.55 23.52
C SER A 407 -47.54 -36.60 24.23
N ALA A 408 -46.84 -37.73 24.31
CA ALA A 408 -45.62 -37.79 25.13
C ALA A 408 -44.40 -37.07 24.49
N VAL A 409 -44.22 -37.16 23.17
CA VAL A 409 -43.05 -36.61 22.47
C VAL A 409 -43.17 -35.10 22.30
N THR A 410 -44.35 -34.61 21.93
CA THR A 410 -44.68 -33.18 21.82
C THR A 410 -44.62 -32.49 23.18
N LYS A 411 -45.14 -33.12 24.25
CA LYS A 411 -45.03 -32.59 25.62
C LYS A 411 -43.58 -32.50 26.10
N ARG A 412 -42.71 -33.47 25.76
CA ARG A 412 -41.27 -33.40 26.10
C ARG A 412 -40.55 -32.28 25.33
N LYS A 413 -40.88 -32.07 24.06
CA LYS A 413 -40.32 -30.96 23.26
C LYS A 413 -40.73 -29.60 23.82
N LEU A 414 -42.00 -29.42 24.16
CA LEU A 414 -42.51 -28.20 24.80
C LEU A 414 -41.83 -27.89 26.13
N LYS A 415 -41.60 -28.91 26.99
CA LYS A 415 -40.85 -28.73 28.24
C LYS A 415 -39.40 -28.29 28.02
N LYS A 416 -38.71 -28.92 27.06
CA LYS A 416 -37.33 -28.53 26.70
C LYS A 416 -37.26 -27.10 26.17
N LEU A 417 -38.25 -26.70 25.38
CA LEU A 417 -38.32 -25.36 24.81
C LEU A 417 -38.59 -24.29 25.88
N ALA A 418 -39.49 -24.58 26.82
CA ALA A 418 -39.74 -23.73 27.99
C ALA A 418 -38.47 -23.55 28.84
N THR A 419 -37.73 -24.63 29.13
CA THR A 419 -36.44 -24.53 29.85
C THR A 419 -35.41 -23.74 29.06
N LYS A 420 -35.32 -23.91 27.74
CA LYS A 420 -34.39 -23.16 26.88
C LYS A 420 -34.72 -21.66 26.86
N LEU A 421 -36.00 -21.28 26.83
CA LEU A 421 -36.46 -19.88 26.85
C LEU A 421 -36.12 -19.12 28.13
N CYS A 422 -36.01 -19.81 29.27
CA CYS A 422 -35.63 -19.17 30.54
C CYS A 422 -34.18 -18.66 30.53
N PHE A 423 -33.32 -19.25 29.70
CA PHE A 423 -31.88 -18.96 29.65
C PHE A 423 -31.45 -18.14 28.42
N ILE A 424 -32.36 -17.71 27.55
CA ILE A 424 -31.99 -16.84 26.42
C ILE A 424 -31.57 -15.47 26.97
N PRO A 425 -30.39 -14.94 26.59
CA PRO A 425 -30.00 -13.58 26.95
C PRO A 425 -31.02 -12.59 26.39
N SER A 426 -31.45 -11.65 27.24
CA SER A 426 -32.45 -10.63 26.93
C SER A 426 -31.80 -9.25 26.94
N ASP A 427 -30.74 -9.11 26.14
CA ASP A 427 -29.93 -7.90 26.09
C ASP A 427 -30.59 -6.83 25.19
N ASN A 428 -31.44 -7.25 24.24
CA ASN A 428 -32.11 -6.37 23.29
C ASN A 428 -33.64 -6.34 23.47
N ILE A 429 -34.27 -5.18 23.27
CA ILE A 429 -35.73 -4.98 23.40
C ILE A 429 -36.50 -5.93 22.47
N LEU A 430 -35.98 -6.13 21.26
CA LEU A 430 -36.57 -7.02 20.26
C LEU A 430 -36.52 -8.49 20.70
N GLN A 431 -35.41 -8.91 21.33
CA GLN A 431 -35.29 -10.26 21.88
C GLN A 431 -36.25 -10.45 23.05
N LEU A 432 -36.38 -9.44 23.93
CA LEU A 432 -37.34 -9.46 25.03
C LEU A 432 -38.78 -9.61 24.50
N GLN A 433 -39.16 -8.83 23.50
CA GLN A 433 -40.48 -8.92 22.86
C GLN A 433 -40.74 -10.29 22.24
N CYS A 434 -39.76 -10.85 21.51
CA CYS A 434 -39.90 -12.19 20.95
C CYS A 434 -40.02 -13.25 22.03
N ARG A 435 -39.21 -13.14 23.08
CA ARG A 435 -39.21 -14.05 24.23
C ARG A 435 -40.57 -14.02 24.93
N THR A 436 -41.17 -12.84 25.12
CA THR A 436 -42.51 -12.71 25.71
C THR A 436 -43.61 -13.28 24.80
N GLU A 437 -43.56 -13.03 23.49
CA GLU A 437 -44.55 -13.57 22.53
C GLU A 437 -44.50 -15.10 22.46
N ILE A 438 -43.30 -15.68 22.41
CA ILE A 438 -43.12 -17.13 22.44
C ILE A 438 -43.61 -17.71 23.77
N ALA A 439 -43.30 -17.05 24.91
CA ALA A 439 -43.74 -17.50 26.23
C ALA A 439 -45.27 -17.44 26.40
N LEU A 440 -45.91 -16.36 25.93
CA LEU A 440 -47.38 -16.23 25.92
C LEU A 440 -48.04 -17.33 25.09
N LYS A 441 -47.50 -17.61 23.89
CA LYS A 441 -48.03 -18.69 23.06
C LYS A 441 -47.84 -20.05 23.71
N LEU A 442 -46.68 -20.31 24.30
CA LEU A 442 -46.44 -21.52 25.06
C LEU A 442 -47.41 -21.67 26.22
N LEU A 443 -47.64 -20.64 27.01
CA LEU A 443 -48.63 -20.65 28.10
C LEU A 443 -50.02 -21.03 27.60
N SER A 444 -50.47 -20.45 26.48
CA SER A 444 -51.77 -20.79 25.91
C SER A 444 -51.86 -22.26 25.50
N ILE A 445 -50.79 -22.83 24.93
CA ILE A 445 -50.71 -24.24 24.52
C ILE A 445 -50.61 -25.15 25.76
N PHE A 446 -49.88 -24.74 26.80
CA PHE A 446 -49.78 -25.46 28.06
C PHE A 446 -51.13 -25.55 28.77
N GLN A 447 -51.91 -24.46 28.79
CA GLN A 447 -53.26 -24.44 29.36
C GLN A 447 -54.24 -25.34 28.58
N GLN A 448 -54.06 -25.50 27.27
CA GLN A 448 -54.97 -26.31 26.43
C GLN A 448 -54.63 -27.82 26.41
N LEU A 449 -53.36 -28.21 26.57
CA LEU A 449 -52.91 -29.60 26.33
C LEU A 449 -52.64 -30.44 27.59
N PHE A 450 -52.53 -29.81 28.75
CA PHE A 450 -52.13 -30.48 29.98
C PHE A 450 -53.31 -30.60 30.95
N SER A 451 -53.49 -31.79 31.52
CA SER A 451 -54.45 -32.04 32.59
C SER A 451 -54.02 -31.35 33.89
N ASP A 452 -54.96 -30.95 34.75
CA ASP A 452 -54.72 -30.26 36.05
C ASP A 452 -53.52 -30.81 36.84
N LYS A 453 -53.37 -32.14 36.92
CA LYS A 453 -52.22 -32.79 37.62
C LYS A 453 -50.85 -32.45 37.02
N GLN A 454 -50.76 -32.36 35.69
CA GLN A 454 -49.51 -32.08 34.98
C GLN A 454 -49.17 -30.58 35.00
N VAL A 455 -50.17 -29.71 35.09
CA VAL A 455 -50.00 -28.27 35.26
C VAL A 455 -49.40 -27.97 36.63
N VAL A 456 -49.89 -28.64 37.69
CA VAL A 456 -49.34 -28.52 39.05
C VAL A 456 -47.90 -29.02 39.14
N GLN A 457 -47.54 -30.11 38.45
CA GLN A 457 -46.15 -30.60 38.40
C GLN A 457 -45.18 -29.67 37.64
N MET A 458 -45.70 -28.70 36.90
CA MET A 458 -44.94 -27.76 36.07
C MET A 458 -45.03 -26.34 36.60
N SER A 459 -45.59 -26.12 37.79
CA SER A 459 -45.85 -24.79 38.33
C SER A 459 -44.59 -23.92 38.43
N GLU A 460 -43.48 -24.49 38.89
CA GLU A 460 -42.18 -23.79 39.01
C GLU A 460 -41.70 -23.27 37.64
N LEU A 461 -41.74 -24.13 36.62
CA LEU A 461 -41.34 -23.78 35.26
C LEU A 461 -42.33 -22.81 34.58
N LEU A 462 -43.60 -22.81 34.96
CA LEU A 462 -44.61 -21.89 34.44
C LEU A 462 -44.48 -20.50 35.05
N THR A 463 -44.09 -20.41 36.33
CA THR A 463 -43.84 -19.15 37.03
C THR A 463 -42.49 -18.51 36.64
N GLU A 464 -41.52 -19.33 36.23
CA GLU A 464 -40.21 -18.86 35.74
C GLU A 464 -40.22 -18.42 34.26
N LEU A 465 -41.37 -18.53 33.57
CA LEU A 465 -41.48 -18.07 32.19
C LEU A 465 -41.37 -16.53 32.12
N PRO A 466 -40.74 -16.00 31.06
CA PRO A 466 -40.57 -14.57 30.83
C PRO A 466 -41.86 -13.97 30.27
N VAL A 467 -42.82 -13.68 31.14
CA VAL A 467 -44.16 -13.19 30.80
C VAL A 467 -44.46 -11.95 31.66
N PRO A 468 -45.28 -10.98 31.23
CA PRO A 468 -45.61 -9.84 32.06
C PRO A 468 -46.24 -10.26 33.40
N ASP A 469 -45.94 -9.53 34.47
CA ASP A 469 -46.34 -9.87 35.85
C ASP A 469 -47.85 -10.13 35.99
N ASP A 470 -48.68 -9.39 35.24
CA ASP A 470 -50.14 -9.58 35.21
C ASP A 470 -50.54 -10.99 34.74
N THR A 471 -49.85 -11.51 33.73
CA THR A 471 -50.09 -12.87 33.22
C THR A 471 -49.48 -13.95 34.10
N ILE A 472 -48.44 -13.62 34.88
CA ILE A 472 -47.88 -14.52 35.90
C ILE A 472 -48.90 -14.70 37.04
N LEU A 473 -49.58 -13.62 37.44
CA LEU A 473 -50.65 -13.69 38.45
C LEU A 473 -51.82 -14.54 37.96
N ASP A 474 -52.29 -14.33 36.73
CA ASP A 474 -53.37 -15.13 36.14
C ASP A 474 -52.99 -16.62 36.00
N THR A 475 -51.75 -16.91 35.61
CA THR A 475 -51.27 -18.29 35.52
C THR A 475 -51.12 -18.93 36.89
N ALA A 476 -50.63 -18.20 37.89
CA ALA A 476 -50.57 -18.67 39.28
C ALA A 476 -51.97 -18.94 39.85
N GLU A 477 -52.95 -18.07 39.57
CA GLU A 477 -54.36 -18.32 39.92
C GLU A 477 -54.92 -19.57 39.25
N ASN A 478 -54.64 -19.76 37.95
CA ASN A 478 -55.11 -20.92 37.20
C ASN A 478 -54.46 -22.22 37.69
N VAL A 479 -53.17 -22.19 38.04
CA VAL A 479 -52.45 -23.31 38.68
C VAL A 479 -53.06 -23.60 40.06
N ALA A 480 -53.38 -22.58 40.86
CA ALA A 480 -54.02 -22.75 42.16
C ALA A 480 -55.44 -23.34 42.03
N LYS A 481 -56.24 -22.87 41.08
CA LYS A 481 -57.56 -23.43 40.76
C LYS A 481 -57.45 -24.91 40.33
N ALA A 482 -56.48 -25.25 39.48
CA ALA A 482 -56.19 -26.62 39.05
C ALA A 482 -55.69 -27.52 40.20
N ALA A 483 -54.89 -26.99 41.13
CA ALA A 483 -54.47 -27.71 42.33
C ALA A 483 -55.65 -28.00 43.27
N ILE A 484 -56.56 -27.04 43.42
CA ILE A 484 -57.78 -27.18 44.23
C ILE A 484 -58.72 -28.23 43.60
N THR A 485 -58.94 -28.22 42.29
CA THR A 485 -59.75 -29.26 41.62
C THR A 485 -59.09 -30.63 41.72
N TYR A 486 -57.77 -30.72 41.57
CA TYR A 486 -57.04 -31.98 41.75
C TYR A 486 -57.17 -32.52 43.19
N LEU A 487 -56.97 -31.68 44.20
CA LEU A 487 -57.09 -32.07 45.61
C LEU A 487 -58.52 -32.48 45.97
N LYS A 488 -59.54 -31.77 45.45
CA LYS A 488 -60.96 -32.14 45.61
C LYS A 488 -61.27 -33.49 44.97
N ASN A 489 -60.76 -33.74 43.76
CA ASN A 489 -60.94 -35.02 43.09
C ASN A 489 -60.20 -36.17 43.81
N ALA A 490 -59.02 -35.92 44.37
CA ALA A 490 -58.30 -36.89 45.19
C ALA A 490 -59.02 -37.25 46.51
N GLN A 491 -59.73 -36.28 47.12
CA GLN A 491 -60.55 -36.52 48.31
C GLN A 491 -61.83 -37.32 48.02
N VAL A 492 -62.38 -37.25 46.80
CA VAL A 492 -63.56 -38.03 46.39
C VAL A 492 -63.20 -39.51 46.16
N TYR A 493 -62.01 -39.81 45.64
CA TYR A 493 -61.53 -41.19 45.46
C TYR A 493 -60.93 -41.85 46.73
N GLY A 494 -60.72 -41.09 47.81
CA GLY A 494 -60.23 -41.61 49.09
C GLY A 494 -61.32 -42.05 50.07
N LYS A 495 -62.58 -42.13 49.62
CA LYS A 495 -63.75 -42.54 50.43
C LYS A 495 -64.47 -43.79 49.90
N GLU A 496 -63.84 -44.58 49.02
CA GLU A 496 -64.24 -45.96 48.72
C GLU A 496 -63.23 -46.95 49.30
#